data_AF-A0A1E4IBS5-F1
#
_entry.id   AF-A0A1E4IBS5-F1
#
_cell.length_a   1.000
_cell.length_b   1.000
_cell.length_c   1.000
_cell.angle_alpha   90.00
_cell.angle_beta   90.00
_cell.angle_gamma   90.00
#
_symmetry.space_group_name_H-M   'P 1'
#
loop_
_entity.id
_entity.type
_entity.pdbx_description
1 polymer ?
#
loop_
_entity_poly.entity_id
_entity_poly.type
_entity_poly.pdbx_seq_one_letter_code
_entity_poly.pdbx_strand_id
1 'polypeptide(L)'
;MSTTNTPSAPDQDGWSGPVAGLARLVDGLRRDVDPLTALPSRVEELAEVLARLSETVASIANRRNAGPAPSWLLAPEDSDETGTLLDQLAGWMQAIYLRYPDGAAALSDCWLWHPDVVEELVWLMHAWSAAYQGAAASVTLAGDWHDRQRPGVVRRIRQNVGSCSRDRHRDRPGRPPLHSGRPDVPGVEQLAEIAGWWATDRDATPPEPALLASEGAWT
;
A
#
# COMPACT_ATOMS: atom_id res chain seq x y z
N MET A 1 34.29 57.12 89.87
CA MET A 1 33.11 56.54 89.20
C MET A 1 33.22 56.85 87.73
N SER A 2 33.78 55.92 86.94
CA SER A 2 33.88 56.03 85.49
C SER A 2 33.28 54.76 84.91
N THR A 3 32.07 54.87 84.37
CA THR A 3 31.38 53.80 83.64
C THR A 3 31.66 54.00 82.15
N THR A 4 32.60 53.22 81.62
CA THR A 4 32.81 53.09 80.17
C THR A 4 31.68 52.27 79.57
N ASN A 5 30.83 52.91 78.78
CA ASN A 5 29.79 52.27 78.00
C ASN A 5 30.40 51.82 76.66
N THR A 6 30.60 50.52 76.50
CA THR A 6 31.00 49.90 75.23
C THR A 6 29.76 49.80 74.34
N PRO A 7 29.74 50.37 73.12
CA PRO A 7 28.61 50.16 72.21
C PRO A 7 28.61 48.71 71.70
N SER A 8 27.50 48.00 71.92
CA SER A 8 27.24 46.67 71.39
C SER A 8 27.38 46.65 69.86
N ALA A 9 28.05 45.61 69.35
CA ALA A 9 28.15 45.35 67.91
C ALA A 9 26.74 45.17 67.30
N PRO A 10 26.51 45.63 66.06
CA PRO A 10 25.23 45.44 65.39
C PRO A 10 24.95 43.95 65.14
N ASP A 11 23.67 43.59 65.26
CA ASP A 11 23.06 42.28 65.02
C ASP A 11 23.64 41.55 63.80
N GLN A 12 24.59 40.64 64.02
CA GLN A 12 24.97 39.63 63.02
C GLN A 12 23.90 38.53 62.89
N ASP A 13 22.92 38.48 63.80
CA ASP A 13 21.87 37.47 63.85
C ASP A 13 20.63 37.81 62.98
N GLY A 14 20.42 39.07 62.62
CA GLY A 14 19.22 39.52 61.90
C GLY A 14 19.13 39.07 60.43
N TRP A 15 20.26 38.79 59.79
CA TRP A 15 20.31 38.36 58.38
C TRP A 15 20.38 36.84 58.19
N SER A 16 20.67 36.09 59.24
CA SER A 16 20.85 34.63 59.19
C SER A 16 19.55 33.90 58.82
N GLY A 17 18.39 34.38 59.28
CA GLY A 17 17.09 33.78 59.00
C GLY A 17 16.64 33.89 57.52
N PRO A 18 16.61 35.10 56.94
CA PRO A 18 16.30 35.30 55.52
C PRO A 18 17.25 34.56 54.58
N VAL A 19 18.56 34.55 54.89
CA VAL A 19 19.57 33.82 54.11
C VAL A 19 19.35 32.32 54.19
N ALA A 20 19.01 31.77 55.37
CA ALA A 20 18.66 30.35 55.52
C ALA A 20 17.36 29.98 54.78
N GLY A 21 16.40 30.90 54.70
CA GLY A 21 15.18 30.73 53.90
C GLY A 21 15.48 30.67 52.40
N LEU A 22 16.31 31.59 51.90
CA LEU A 22 16.77 31.60 50.51
C LEU A 22 17.56 30.33 50.16
N ALA A 23 18.46 29.89 51.05
CA ALA A 23 19.23 28.67 50.86
C ALA A 23 18.33 27.44 50.68
N ARG A 24 17.25 27.33 51.46
CA ARG A 24 16.25 26.26 51.32
C ARG A 24 15.46 26.34 50.01
N LEU A 25 15.11 27.55 49.56
CA LEU A 25 14.43 27.75 48.27
C LEU A 25 15.34 27.41 47.09
N VAL A 26 16.62 27.79 47.14
CA VAL A 26 17.62 27.43 46.12
C VAL A 26 17.85 25.92 46.10
N ASP A 27 17.92 25.28 47.26
CA ASP A 27 18.07 23.82 47.38
C ASP A 27 16.81 23.08 46.88
N GLY A 28 15.62 23.63 47.12
CA GLY A 28 14.36 23.15 46.53
C GLY A 28 14.36 23.28 45.00
N LEU A 29 14.67 24.47 44.48
CA LEU A 29 14.74 24.72 43.04
C LEU A 29 15.78 23.84 42.35
N ARG A 30 16.92 23.60 43.00
CA ARG A 30 17.95 22.67 42.49
C ARG A 30 17.42 21.24 42.42
N ARG A 31 16.73 20.75 43.46
CA ARG A 31 16.11 19.42 43.42
C ARG A 31 15.06 19.29 42.32
N ASP A 32 14.35 20.38 42.00
CA ASP A 32 13.34 20.38 40.93
C ASP A 32 13.96 20.49 39.53
N VAL A 33 15.09 21.19 39.38
CA VAL A 33 15.80 21.39 38.10
C VAL A 33 16.73 20.24 37.75
N ASP A 34 17.37 19.59 38.73
CA ASP A 34 18.31 18.48 38.50
C ASP A 34 17.69 17.36 37.63
N PRO A 35 16.42 16.92 37.83
CA PRO A 35 15.75 15.96 36.94
C PRO A 35 15.52 16.47 35.51
N LEU A 36 15.34 17.78 35.32
CA LEU A 36 15.12 18.39 34.00
C LEU A 36 16.40 18.40 33.15
N THR A 37 17.58 18.33 33.78
CA THR A 37 18.86 18.27 33.05
C THR A 37 19.01 17.01 32.21
N ALA A 38 18.26 15.94 32.53
CA ALA A 38 18.26 14.68 31.78
C ALA A 38 17.22 14.65 30.63
N LEU A 39 16.32 15.63 30.55
CA LEU A 39 15.32 15.70 29.48
C LEU A 39 15.93 15.79 28.07
N PRO A 40 16.97 16.61 27.82
CA PRO A 40 17.58 16.68 26.49
C PRO A 40 18.05 15.31 26.00
N SER A 41 18.74 14.55 26.86
CA SER A 41 19.22 13.21 26.52
C SER A 41 18.08 12.23 26.25
N ARG A 42 16.98 12.29 27.03
CA ARG A 42 15.79 11.46 26.77
C ARG A 42 15.06 11.84 25.47
N VAL A 43 15.07 13.12 25.11
CA VAL A 43 14.51 13.60 23.83
C VAL A 43 15.37 13.14 22.66
N GLU A 44 16.70 13.17 22.81
CA GLU A 44 17.64 12.61 21.82
C GLU A 44 17.45 11.11 21.62
N GLU A 45 17.34 10.34 22.71
CA GLU A 45 17.04 8.90 22.67
C GLU A 45 15.70 8.63 21.96
N LEU A 46 14.66 9.39 22.29
CA LEU A 46 13.35 9.25 21.64
C LEU A 46 13.42 9.62 20.15
N ALA A 47 14.15 10.68 19.80
CA ALA A 47 14.35 11.07 18.40
C ALA A 47 15.10 9.98 17.62
N GLU A 48 16.10 9.33 18.23
CA GLU A 48 16.82 8.23 17.61
C GLU A 48 15.94 6.99 17.43
N VAL A 49 15.12 6.64 18.44
CA VAL A 49 14.14 5.55 18.34
C VAL A 49 13.10 5.85 17.26
N LEU A 50 12.60 7.09 17.19
CA LEU A 50 11.63 7.51 16.18
C LEU A 50 12.25 7.43 14.77
N ALA A 51 13.49 7.90 14.60
CA ALA A 51 14.21 7.79 13.34
C ALA A 51 14.41 6.33 12.91
N ARG A 52 14.81 5.44 13.83
CA ARG A 52 14.93 4.00 13.57
C ARG A 52 13.60 3.35 13.21
N LEU A 53 12.51 3.74 13.88
CA LEU A 53 11.17 3.25 13.56
C LEU A 53 10.73 3.74 12.18
N SER A 54 10.93 5.03 11.86
CA SER A 54 10.64 5.60 10.56
C SER A 54 11.42 4.89 9.44
N GLU A 55 12.70 4.62 9.65
CA GLU A 55 13.53 3.87 8.70
C GLU A 55 13.03 2.43 8.52
N THR A 56 12.66 1.76 9.62
CA THR A 56 12.10 0.40 9.58
C THR A 56 10.78 0.37 8.81
N VAL A 57 9.89 1.34 9.05
CA VAL A 57 8.61 1.48 8.33
C VAL A 57 8.85 1.78 6.86
N ALA A 58 9.78 2.69 6.54
CA ALA A 58 10.16 3.01 5.16
C ALA A 58 10.73 1.79 4.44
N SER A 59 11.59 1.01 5.10
CA SER A 59 12.16 -0.24 4.57
C SER A 59 11.08 -1.32 4.34
N ILE A 60 10.12 -1.47 5.25
CA ILE A 60 8.99 -2.40 5.08
C ILE A 60 8.11 -1.96 3.91
N ALA A 61 7.77 -0.67 3.82
CA ALA A 61 6.99 -0.12 2.72
C ALA A 61 7.71 -0.29 1.37
N ASN A 62 9.02 -0.02 1.33
CA ASN A 62 9.83 -0.16 0.14
C ASN A 62 9.93 -1.64 -0.31
N ARG A 63 10.04 -2.59 0.62
CA ARG A 63 10.00 -4.03 0.29
C ARG A 63 8.65 -4.47 -0.24
N ARG A 64 7.53 -3.97 0.30
CA ARG A 64 6.19 -4.23 -0.24
C ARG A 64 6.03 -3.65 -1.66
N ASN A 65 6.67 -2.52 -1.94
CA ASN A 65 6.65 -1.89 -3.27
C ASN A 65 7.66 -2.50 -4.27
N ALA A 66 8.68 -3.23 -3.79
CA ALA A 66 9.71 -3.85 -4.62
C ALA A 66 9.44 -5.32 -4.98
N GLY A 67 8.40 -5.93 -4.41
CA GLY A 67 7.92 -7.25 -4.82
C GLY A 67 7.26 -7.21 -6.20
N PRO A 68 7.08 -8.37 -6.87
CA PRO A 68 6.26 -8.43 -8.08
C PRO A 68 4.87 -7.86 -7.78
N ALA A 69 4.31 -7.10 -8.71
CA ALA A 69 2.94 -6.60 -8.56
C ALA A 69 2.00 -7.80 -8.36
N PRO A 70 1.18 -7.82 -7.29
CA PRO A 70 0.14 -8.82 -7.11
C PRO A 70 -0.73 -8.92 -8.36
N SER A 71 -1.03 -10.14 -8.77
CA SER A 71 -1.96 -10.42 -9.87
C SER A 71 -3.24 -11.02 -9.28
N TRP A 72 -4.37 -10.41 -9.60
CA TRP A 72 -5.69 -10.94 -9.30
C TRP A 72 -5.94 -12.27 -10.02
N LEU A 73 -5.45 -12.41 -11.25
CA LEU A 73 -5.59 -13.63 -12.04
C LEU A 73 -4.79 -14.81 -11.45
N LEU A 74 -3.86 -14.53 -10.55
CA LEU A 74 -3.09 -15.51 -9.76
C LEU A 74 -3.27 -15.25 -8.25
N ALA A 75 -4.43 -14.69 -7.85
CA ALA A 75 -4.71 -14.43 -6.45
C ALA A 75 -4.66 -15.73 -5.62
N PRO A 76 -4.26 -15.65 -4.33
CA PRO A 76 -4.30 -16.80 -3.44
C PRO A 76 -5.70 -17.43 -3.39
N GLU A 77 -5.76 -18.75 -3.22
CA GLU A 77 -7.04 -19.45 -3.02
C GLU A 77 -7.64 -19.20 -1.61
N ASP A 78 -6.88 -18.54 -0.73
CA ASP A 78 -7.34 -18.12 0.59
C ASP A 78 -8.28 -16.90 0.51
N SER A 79 -9.45 -17.02 1.13
CA SER A 79 -10.49 -15.98 1.07
C SER A 79 -10.14 -14.72 1.85
N ASP A 80 -9.37 -14.85 2.94
CA ASP A 80 -9.03 -13.71 3.80
C ASP A 80 -7.93 -12.87 3.16
N GLU A 81 -6.93 -13.51 2.55
CA GLU A 81 -5.89 -12.84 1.75
C GLU A 81 -6.49 -12.14 0.53
N THR A 82 -7.41 -12.80 -0.17
CA THR A 82 -8.11 -12.22 -1.33
C THR A 82 -9.03 -11.06 -0.92
N GLY A 83 -9.75 -11.20 0.18
CA GLY A 83 -10.59 -10.13 0.74
C GLY A 83 -9.76 -8.90 1.11
N THR A 84 -8.59 -9.11 1.72
CA THR A 84 -7.66 -8.04 2.07
C THR A 84 -7.17 -7.25 0.85
N LEU A 85 -6.92 -7.92 -0.29
CA LEU A 85 -6.55 -7.26 -1.55
C LEU A 85 -7.70 -6.41 -2.10
N LEU A 86 -8.93 -6.94 -2.09
CA LEU A 86 -10.11 -6.20 -2.55
C LEU A 86 -10.42 -4.97 -1.68
N ASP A 87 -10.26 -5.07 -0.37
CA ASP A 87 -10.45 -3.94 0.55
C ASP A 87 -9.44 -2.83 0.29
N GLN A 88 -8.16 -3.18 0.09
CA GLN A 88 -7.12 -2.23 -0.29
C GLN A 88 -7.43 -1.56 -1.63
N LEU A 89 -7.85 -2.34 -2.62
CA LEU A 89 -8.22 -1.83 -3.94
C LEU A 89 -9.42 -0.88 -3.84
N ALA A 90 -10.46 -1.24 -3.08
CA ALA A 90 -11.64 -0.41 -2.86
C ALA A 90 -11.28 0.94 -2.21
N GLY A 91 -10.45 0.91 -1.17
CA GLY A 91 -9.95 2.11 -0.52
C GLY A 91 -9.15 3.01 -1.46
N TRP A 92 -8.24 2.44 -2.24
CA TRP A 92 -7.47 3.18 -3.23
C TRP A 92 -8.35 3.77 -4.34
N MET A 93 -9.32 3.00 -4.85
CA MET A 93 -10.22 3.49 -5.90
C MET A 93 -11.03 4.69 -5.42
N GLN A 94 -11.55 4.65 -4.19
CA GLN A 94 -12.28 5.76 -3.60
C GLN A 94 -11.38 6.99 -3.40
N ALA A 95 -10.14 6.78 -2.94
CA ALA A 95 -9.21 7.87 -2.67
C ALA A 95 -8.70 8.53 -3.97
N ILE A 96 -8.36 7.72 -4.98
CA ILE A 96 -7.59 8.11 -6.16
C ILE A 96 -8.37 7.92 -7.45
N TYR A 97 -8.68 6.68 -7.84
CA TYR A 97 -9.17 6.37 -9.20
C TYR A 97 -10.48 7.08 -9.54
N LEU A 98 -11.46 7.07 -8.64
CA LEU A 98 -12.78 7.66 -8.85
C LEU A 98 -12.78 9.20 -8.77
N ARG A 99 -11.65 9.83 -8.43
CA ARG A 99 -11.49 11.29 -8.53
C ARG A 99 -11.35 11.76 -9.98
N TYR A 100 -11.01 10.85 -10.90
CA TYR A 100 -10.92 11.14 -12.32
C TYR A 100 -12.27 10.85 -13.00
N PRO A 101 -12.93 11.86 -13.61
CA PRO A 101 -14.29 11.69 -14.16
C PRO A 101 -14.40 10.62 -15.24
N ASP A 102 -13.35 10.44 -16.04
CA ASP A 102 -13.29 9.43 -17.10
C ASP A 102 -13.24 8.00 -16.55
N GLY A 103 -12.52 7.79 -15.44
CA GLY A 103 -12.48 6.53 -14.70
C GLY A 103 -13.82 6.23 -14.02
N ALA A 104 -14.40 7.22 -13.34
CA ALA A 104 -15.72 7.10 -12.73
C ALA A 104 -16.82 6.78 -13.76
N ALA A 105 -16.76 7.38 -14.95
CA ALA A 105 -17.71 7.11 -16.04
C ALA A 105 -17.47 5.76 -16.73
N ALA A 106 -16.27 5.19 -16.65
CA ALA A 106 -15.93 3.91 -17.26
C ALA A 106 -16.27 2.69 -16.40
N LEU A 107 -16.27 2.85 -15.07
CA LEU A 107 -16.45 1.74 -14.15
C LEU A 107 -17.94 1.35 -14.04
N SER A 108 -18.26 0.13 -14.47
CA SER A 108 -19.61 -0.42 -14.33
C SER A 108 -19.86 -0.98 -12.92
N ASP A 109 -21.13 -1.08 -12.51
CA ASP A 109 -21.54 -1.62 -11.20
C ASP A 109 -21.27 -3.13 -11.04
N CYS A 110 -20.85 -3.80 -12.12
CA CYS A 110 -20.52 -5.21 -12.17
C CYS A 110 -19.02 -5.50 -12.26
N TRP A 111 -18.16 -4.51 -12.05
CA TRP A 111 -16.70 -4.65 -12.22
C TRP A 111 -16.08 -5.84 -11.44
N LEU A 112 -16.61 -6.18 -10.25
CA LEU A 112 -16.15 -7.31 -9.44
C LEU A 112 -16.37 -8.68 -10.08
N TRP A 113 -17.31 -8.81 -11.02
CA TRP A 113 -17.56 -10.05 -11.74
C TRP A 113 -16.68 -10.22 -12.99
N HIS A 114 -15.79 -9.25 -13.24
CA HIS A 114 -14.92 -9.22 -14.41
C HIS A 114 -13.45 -9.31 -13.97
N PRO A 115 -12.85 -10.52 -13.95
CA PRO A 115 -11.52 -10.73 -13.37
C PRO A 115 -10.43 -9.94 -14.10
N ASP A 116 -10.59 -9.71 -15.40
CA ASP A 116 -9.74 -8.84 -16.21
C ASP A 116 -9.81 -7.38 -15.76
N VAL A 117 -11.01 -6.88 -15.41
CA VAL A 117 -11.17 -5.52 -14.87
C VAL A 117 -10.53 -5.39 -13.49
N VAL A 118 -10.68 -6.39 -12.62
CA VAL A 118 -10.03 -6.38 -11.30
C VAL A 118 -8.51 -6.39 -11.47
N GLU A 119 -7.95 -7.23 -12.35
CA GLU A 119 -6.53 -7.27 -12.68
C GLU A 119 -5.99 -5.89 -13.12
N GLU A 120 -6.68 -5.26 -14.06
CA GLU A 120 -6.30 -3.94 -14.59
C GLU A 120 -6.28 -2.86 -13.49
N LEU A 121 -7.22 -2.91 -12.55
CA LEU A 121 -7.31 -1.98 -11.44
C LEU A 121 -6.25 -2.25 -10.36
N VAL A 122 -5.98 -3.51 -10.03
CA VAL A 122 -4.90 -3.90 -9.10
C VAL A 122 -3.55 -3.45 -9.66
N TRP A 123 -3.26 -3.76 -10.92
CA TRP A 123 -2.04 -3.31 -11.58
C TRP A 123 -1.91 -1.78 -11.56
N LEU A 124 -2.98 -1.06 -11.89
CA LEU A 124 -2.97 0.41 -11.90
C LEU A 124 -2.73 1.03 -10.51
N MET A 125 -3.29 0.41 -9.47
CA MET A 125 -3.04 0.77 -8.07
C MET A 125 -1.56 0.63 -7.72
N HIS A 126 -0.94 -0.50 -8.09
CA HIS A 126 0.48 -0.73 -7.82
C HIS A 126 1.39 0.20 -8.63
N ALA A 127 1.03 0.50 -9.88
CA ALA A 127 1.76 1.47 -10.69
C ALA A 127 1.67 2.89 -10.11
N TRP A 128 0.51 3.28 -9.57
CA TRP A 128 0.36 4.53 -8.82
C TRP A 128 1.23 4.54 -7.56
N SER A 129 1.20 3.47 -6.77
CA SER A 129 2.03 3.36 -5.56
C SER A 129 3.52 3.45 -5.89
N ALA A 130 4.00 2.80 -6.96
CA ALA A 130 5.38 2.91 -7.41
C ALA A 130 5.75 4.33 -7.90
N ALA A 131 4.80 5.05 -8.49
CA ALA A 131 5.01 6.41 -8.95
C ALA A 131 5.10 7.44 -7.80
N TYR A 132 4.37 7.23 -6.71
CA TYR A 132 4.20 8.20 -5.62
C TYR A 132 4.79 7.80 -4.27
N GLN A 133 5.22 6.55 -4.09
CA GLN A 133 5.69 6.02 -2.81
C GLN A 133 7.00 5.23 -2.93
N GLY A 134 7.78 5.22 -1.85
CA GLY A 134 9.05 4.49 -1.78
C GLY A 134 10.21 5.24 -2.41
N ALA A 135 11.40 4.64 -2.34
CA ALA A 135 12.65 5.30 -2.73
C ALA A 135 12.80 5.49 -4.24
N ALA A 136 12.05 4.72 -5.05
CA ALA A 136 12.08 4.77 -6.51
C ALA A 136 10.99 5.66 -7.13
N ALA A 137 10.13 6.29 -6.31
CA ALA A 137 9.09 7.19 -6.78
C ALA A 137 9.69 8.37 -7.58
N SER A 138 9.02 8.77 -8.66
CA SER A 138 9.52 9.87 -9.49
C SER A 138 8.41 10.57 -10.25
N VAL A 139 8.66 11.85 -10.57
CA VAL A 139 7.76 12.66 -11.42
C VAL A 139 7.60 12.04 -12.81
N THR A 140 8.62 11.36 -13.33
CA THR A 140 8.54 10.65 -14.61
C THR A 140 7.52 9.51 -14.55
N LEU A 141 7.55 8.69 -13.49
CA LEU A 141 6.58 7.61 -13.29
C LEU A 141 5.17 8.15 -13.09
N ALA A 142 5.04 9.25 -12.35
CA ALA A 142 3.75 9.94 -12.20
C ALA A 142 3.22 10.45 -13.55
N GLY A 143 4.09 11.07 -14.36
CA GLY A 143 3.77 11.50 -15.72
C GLY A 143 3.28 10.35 -16.60
N ASP A 144 3.99 9.23 -16.61
CA ASP A 144 3.60 8.02 -17.34
C ASP A 144 2.26 7.44 -16.86
N TRP A 145 2.05 7.43 -15.54
CA TRP A 145 0.78 7.01 -14.94
C TRP A 145 -0.39 7.87 -15.44
N HIS A 146 -0.19 9.18 -15.49
CA HIS A 146 -1.21 10.13 -15.90
C HIS A 146 -1.53 10.11 -17.40
N ASP A 147 -0.50 9.96 -18.23
CA ASP A 147 -0.59 10.11 -19.68
C ASP A 147 -0.90 8.78 -20.39
N ARG A 148 -0.36 7.66 -19.88
CA ARG A 148 -0.42 6.36 -20.56
C ARG A 148 -1.22 5.32 -19.80
N GLN A 149 -0.87 5.09 -18.54
CA GLN A 149 -1.35 3.92 -17.80
C GLN A 149 -2.83 4.05 -17.43
N ARG A 150 -3.23 5.11 -16.71
CA ARG A 150 -4.64 5.34 -16.33
C ARG A 150 -5.53 5.45 -17.57
N PRO A 151 -5.24 6.29 -18.59
CA PRO A 151 -6.08 6.36 -19.79
C PRO A 151 -6.16 5.02 -20.54
N GLY A 152 -5.08 4.23 -20.56
CA GLY A 152 -5.06 2.89 -21.14
C GLY A 152 -6.00 1.91 -20.45
N VAL A 153 -5.98 1.87 -19.12
CA VAL A 153 -6.89 1.05 -18.30
C VAL A 153 -8.34 1.46 -18.51
N VAL A 154 -8.64 2.76 -18.46
CA VAL A 154 -10.00 3.29 -18.70
C VAL A 154 -10.54 2.83 -20.07
N ARG A 155 -9.69 2.86 -21.11
CA ARG A 155 -10.07 2.38 -22.45
C ARG A 155 -10.40 0.88 -22.46
N ARG A 156 -9.57 0.04 -21.83
CA ARG A 156 -9.79 -1.42 -21.78
C ARG A 156 -11.04 -1.79 -20.97
N ILE A 157 -11.26 -1.13 -19.83
CA ILE A 157 -12.48 -1.32 -19.03
C ILE A 157 -13.74 -1.02 -19.88
N ARG A 158 -13.75 0.11 -20.60
CA ARG A 158 -14.89 0.46 -21.47
C ARG A 158 -15.12 -0.58 -22.56
N GLN A 159 -14.04 -1.08 -23.17
CA GLN A 159 -14.12 -2.09 -24.23
C GLN A 159 -14.67 -3.43 -23.73
N ASN A 160 -14.22 -3.88 -22.56
CA ASN A 160 -14.54 -5.22 -22.06
C ASN A 160 -15.93 -5.27 -21.38
N VAL A 161 -16.27 -4.24 -20.60
CA VAL A 161 -17.44 -4.31 -19.70
C VAL A 161 -18.37 -3.10 -19.78
N GLY A 162 -18.11 -2.15 -20.67
CA GLY A 162 -18.88 -0.89 -20.76
C GLY A 162 -20.36 -1.06 -21.07
N SER A 163 -20.78 -2.21 -21.62
CA SER A 163 -22.19 -2.56 -21.87
C SER A 163 -22.77 -3.59 -20.89
N CYS A 164 -21.96 -4.05 -19.93
CA CYS A 164 -22.37 -5.02 -18.92
C CYS A 164 -23.04 -4.32 -17.73
N SER A 165 -23.87 -5.07 -17.00
CA SER A 165 -24.54 -4.60 -15.79
C SER A 165 -24.63 -5.73 -14.76
N ARG A 166 -24.80 -5.36 -13.50
CA ARG A 166 -24.93 -6.35 -12.41
C ARG A 166 -26.10 -7.33 -12.61
N ASP A 167 -27.16 -6.91 -13.29
CA ASP A 167 -28.29 -7.81 -13.62
C ASP A 167 -27.93 -8.93 -14.59
N ARG A 168 -26.87 -8.77 -15.40
CA ARG A 168 -26.38 -9.85 -16.26
C ARG A 168 -25.68 -10.97 -15.49
N HIS A 169 -25.28 -10.72 -14.24
CA HIS A 169 -24.62 -11.71 -13.37
C HIS A 169 -25.57 -12.39 -12.39
N ARG A 170 -26.87 -12.11 -12.46
CA ARG A 170 -27.87 -12.84 -11.69
C ARG A 170 -28.16 -14.20 -12.30
N ASP A 171 -28.23 -15.21 -11.44
CA ASP A 171 -28.72 -16.54 -11.81
C ASP A 171 -30.16 -16.46 -12.30
N ARG A 172 -30.43 -17.07 -13.46
CA ARG A 172 -31.76 -17.18 -14.05
C ARG A 172 -31.97 -18.59 -14.59
N PRO A 173 -33.13 -19.23 -14.31
CA PRO A 173 -33.47 -20.50 -14.93
C PRO A 173 -33.41 -20.43 -16.45
N GLY A 174 -32.77 -21.42 -17.08
CA GLY A 174 -32.65 -21.51 -18.55
C GLY A 174 -31.58 -20.61 -19.17
N ARG A 175 -30.79 -19.88 -18.38
CA ARG A 175 -29.63 -19.11 -18.86
C ARG A 175 -28.34 -19.75 -18.35
N PRO A 176 -27.38 -20.10 -19.22
CA PRO A 176 -26.07 -20.56 -18.77
C PRO A 176 -25.40 -19.47 -17.90
N PRO A 177 -24.71 -19.85 -16.82
CA PRO A 177 -23.93 -18.89 -16.04
C PRO A 177 -22.88 -18.23 -16.96
N LEU A 178 -22.69 -16.92 -16.77
CA LEU A 178 -21.56 -16.24 -17.41
C LEU A 178 -20.28 -16.82 -16.81
N HIS A 179 -19.44 -17.41 -17.65
CA HIS A 179 -18.19 -17.99 -17.22
C HIS A 179 -17.22 -16.86 -16.84
N SER A 180 -16.95 -16.70 -15.55
CA SER A 180 -15.92 -15.79 -15.01
C SER A 180 -14.64 -16.54 -14.62
N GLY A 181 -14.62 -17.87 -14.78
CA GLY A 181 -13.46 -18.71 -14.48
C GLY A 181 -12.40 -18.67 -15.56
N ARG A 182 -11.23 -19.26 -15.24
CA ARG A 182 -10.13 -19.43 -16.19
C ARG A 182 -10.60 -20.25 -17.39
N PRO A 183 -10.43 -19.76 -18.64
CA PRO A 183 -10.72 -20.58 -19.81
C PRO A 183 -9.70 -21.71 -19.95
N ASP A 184 -10.15 -22.84 -20.48
CA ASP A 184 -9.24 -23.90 -20.90
C ASP A 184 -8.37 -23.42 -22.07
N VAL A 185 -7.10 -23.85 -22.08
CA VAL A 185 -6.18 -23.55 -23.19
C VAL A 185 -6.51 -24.50 -24.34
N PRO A 186 -6.95 -23.99 -25.51
CA PRO A 186 -7.22 -24.85 -26.66
C PRO A 186 -5.93 -25.51 -27.17
N GLY A 187 -5.99 -26.78 -27.57
CA GLY A 187 -4.85 -27.49 -28.17
C GLY A 187 -3.74 -27.86 -27.18
N VAL A 188 -4.00 -27.79 -25.87
CA VAL A 188 -3.00 -28.09 -24.83
C VAL A 188 -2.45 -29.51 -24.94
N GLU A 189 -3.27 -30.43 -25.45
CA GLU A 189 -2.92 -31.83 -25.71
C GLU A 189 -1.85 -32.00 -26.80
N GLN A 190 -1.75 -31.06 -27.75
CA GLN A 190 -0.79 -31.14 -28.86
C GLN A 190 0.55 -30.46 -28.58
N LEU A 191 0.73 -29.88 -27.39
CA LEU A 191 1.93 -29.10 -27.06
C LEU A 191 3.23 -29.90 -27.26
N ALA A 192 3.25 -31.17 -26.84
CA ALA A 192 4.43 -32.01 -26.96
C ALA A 192 4.78 -32.33 -28.42
N GLU A 193 3.77 -32.60 -29.24
CA GLU A 193 3.93 -32.91 -30.67
C GLU A 193 4.46 -31.70 -31.45
N ILE A 194 3.83 -30.53 -31.26
CA ILE A 194 4.25 -29.28 -31.88
C ILE A 194 5.65 -28.86 -31.41
N ALA A 195 5.98 -29.05 -30.14
CA ALA A 195 7.32 -28.78 -29.63
C ALA A 195 8.38 -29.69 -30.28
N GLY A 196 8.09 -30.97 -30.44
CA GLY A 196 8.94 -31.91 -31.17
C GLY A 196 9.19 -31.46 -32.61
N TRP A 197 8.11 -31.17 -33.35
CA TRP A 197 8.21 -30.69 -34.73
C TRP A 197 9.09 -29.43 -34.85
N TRP A 198 8.88 -28.43 -33.97
CA TRP A 198 9.70 -27.22 -33.98
C TRP A 198 11.18 -27.47 -33.71
N ALA A 199 11.49 -28.44 -32.85
CA ALA A 199 12.84 -28.76 -32.41
C ALA A 199 13.63 -29.56 -33.44
N THR A 200 12.99 -30.51 -34.14
CA THR A 200 13.69 -31.49 -34.99
C THR A 200 13.25 -31.50 -36.45
N ASP A 201 12.00 -31.12 -36.76
CA ASP A 201 11.38 -31.38 -38.06
C ASP A 201 10.76 -30.12 -38.71
N ARG A 202 11.24 -28.94 -38.33
CA ARG A 202 10.60 -27.65 -38.64
C ARG A 202 10.50 -27.30 -40.14
N ASP A 203 11.27 -27.97 -40.97
CA ASP A 203 11.25 -27.81 -42.44
C ASP A 203 10.33 -28.84 -43.13
N ALA A 204 9.80 -29.81 -42.39
CA ALA A 204 8.81 -30.77 -42.86
C ALA A 204 7.38 -30.25 -42.62
N THR A 205 6.39 -30.94 -43.20
CA THR A 205 4.96 -30.62 -43.00
C THR A 205 4.61 -30.65 -41.51
N PRO A 206 3.95 -29.61 -40.97
CA PRO A 206 3.56 -29.56 -39.57
C PRO A 206 2.50 -30.62 -39.23
N PRO A 207 2.44 -31.07 -37.96
CA PRO A 207 1.38 -31.92 -37.46
C PRO A 207 -0.01 -31.33 -37.72
N GLU A 208 -0.98 -32.18 -38.03
CA GLU A 208 -2.37 -31.75 -38.19
C GLU A 208 -2.96 -31.32 -36.83
N PRO A 209 -3.79 -30.26 -36.78
CA PRO A 209 -4.49 -29.88 -35.56
C PRO A 209 -5.40 -31.01 -35.07
N ALA A 210 -5.43 -31.22 -33.76
CA ALA A 210 -6.32 -32.17 -33.12
C ALA A 210 -7.76 -31.66 -33.28
N LEU A 211 -8.68 -32.60 -33.53
CA LEU A 211 -10.10 -32.27 -33.61
C LEU A 211 -10.56 -31.70 -32.28
N LEU A 212 -11.27 -30.57 -32.33
CA LEU A 212 -11.78 -29.93 -31.13
C LEU A 212 -12.87 -30.83 -30.52
N ALA A 213 -12.78 -31.09 -29.21
CA ALA A 213 -13.80 -31.85 -28.50
C ALA A 213 -15.22 -31.23 -28.60
N SER A 214 -15.33 -29.96 -28.99
CA SER A 214 -16.60 -29.24 -29.19
C SER A 214 -17.27 -29.48 -30.55
N GLU A 215 -16.63 -30.13 -31.52
CA GLU A 215 -17.23 -30.41 -32.84
C GLU A 215 -18.25 -31.56 -32.84
N GLY A 216 -18.35 -32.32 -31.73
CA GLY A 216 -19.31 -33.43 -31.59
C GLY A 216 -20.69 -33.06 -30.99
N ALA A 217 -20.93 -31.80 -30.63
CA ALA A 217 -22.15 -31.38 -29.91
C ALA A 217 -23.29 -30.83 -30.80
N TRP A 218 -23.11 -30.83 -32.13
CA TRP A 218 -24.12 -30.40 -33.09
C TRP A 218 -24.41 -31.49 -34.14
N THR A 219 -24.91 -32.64 -33.68
CA THR A 219 -25.66 -33.59 -34.52
C THR A 219 -26.91 -34.05 -33.80
#